data_AF-E2ZHJ0-F1
#
_entry.id   AF-E2ZHJ0-F1
#
_cell.length_a   1.000
_cell.length_b   1.000
_cell.length_c   1.000
_cell.angle_alpha   90.00
_cell.angle_beta   90.00
_cell.angle_gamma   90.00
#
_symmetry.space_group_name_H-M   'P 1'
#
loop_
_entity.id
_entity.type
_entity.pdbx_description
1 polymer ?
#
loop_
_entity_poly.entity_id
_entity_poly.type
_entity_poly.pdbx_seq_one_letter_code
_entity_poly.pdbx_strand_id
1 'polypeptide(L)'
;MIHGRDLDNRTDTTLYRKKFPMNKLLSCRYTMDTNRVEARFEDGTTLAIDCIAVEDDYGNTPAQRAELDWLLYHKPLEYAQMVLGGEIEHYLSLGCDHGRMED
;
A
#
# COMPACT_ATOMS: atom_id res chain seq x y z
N MET A 1 -16.11 -7.97 -47.38
CA MET A 1 -14.94 -8.76 -46.95
C MET A 1 -14.00 -7.83 -46.22
N ILE A 2 -13.57 -8.26 -45.02
CA ILE A 2 -12.51 -7.75 -44.12
C ILE A 2 -12.51 -6.26 -43.73
N HIS A 3 -12.82 -5.85 -42.48
CA HIS A 3 -12.25 -6.09 -41.13
C HIS A 3 -11.21 -5.03 -40.74
N GLY A 4 -11.36 -4.45 -39.54
CA GLY A 4 -10.38 -3.57 -38.91
C GLY A 4 -11.08 -2.46 -38.11
N ARG A 5 -11.84 -2.81 -37.06
CA ARG A 5 -11.34 -2.82 -35.67
C ARG A 5 -10.58 -1.54 -35.33
N ASP A 6 -11.35 -0.60 -34.78
CA ASP A 6 -10.98 0.34 -33.74
C ASP A 6 -9.62 0.01 -33.12
N LEU A 7 -8.64 0.85 -33.44
CA LEU A 7 -7.38 0.91 -32.72
C LEU A 7 -7.28 2.35 -32.22
N ASP A 8 -8.05 2.63 -31.16
CA ASP A 8 -7.82 3.79 -30.29
C ASP A 8 -6.34 3.82 -29.93
N ASN A 9 -5.63 4.69 -30.63
CA ASN A 9 -4.26 5.08 -30.33
C ASN A 9 -4.29 5.98 -29.10
N ARG A 10 -4.67 5.40 -27.95
CA ARG A 10 -4.49 6.01 -26.66
C ARG A 10 -3.23 5.43 -26.06
N THR A 11 -2.11 6.01 -26.47
CA THR A 11 -0.89 6.06 -25.68
C THR A 11 -1.26 6.59 -24.30
N ASP A 12 -1.59 5.66 -23.41
CA ASP A 12 -1.85 5.86 -21.99
C ASP A 12 -0.53 6.27 -21.33
N THR A 13 -0.25 7.57 -21.36
CA THR A 13 0.81 8.23 -20.61
C THR A 13 0.57 8.19 -19.08
N THR A 14 -0.38 7.38 -18.62
CA THR A 14 -0.82 7.24 -17.22
C THR A 14 0.04 6.25 -16.43
N LEU A 15 1.09 5.69 -17.05
CA LEU A 15 2.08 4.84 -16.38
C LEU A 15 3.03 5.62 -15.44
N TYR A 16 3.23 6.92 -15.65
CA TYR A 16 4.16 7.73 -14.84
C TYR A 16 3.49 8.44 -13.64
N ARG A 17 2.16 8.55 -13.61
CA ARG A 17 1.42 9.03 -12.42
C ARG A 17 0.53 7.92 -11.91
N LYS A 18 1.14 6.82 -11.44
CA LYS A 18 0.43 5.76 -10.73
C LYS A 18 0.10 6.22 -9.31
N LYS A 19 -0.67 7.31 -9.18
CA LYS A 19 -1.36 7.64 -7.93
C LYS A 19 -2.54 6.67 -7.88
N PHE A 20 -2.34 5.53 -7.22
CA PHE A 20 -3.37 4.50 -7.14
C PHE A 20 -4.63 5.12 -6.53
N PRO A 21 -5.80 5.05 -7.20
CA PRO A 21 -7.01 5.60 -6.63
C PRO A 21 -7.36 4.80 -5.37
N MET A 22 -7.16 5.41 -4.20
CA MET A 22 -7.33 4.81 -2.87
C MET A 22 -8.72 4.18 -2.64
N ASN A 23 -9.73 4.68 -3.36
CA ASN A 23 -11.12 4.18 -3.33
C ASN A 23 -11.35 2.87 -4.10
N LYS A 24 -10.32 2.30 -4.71
CA LYS A 24 -10.41 1.08 -5.53
C LYS A 24 -9.73 -0.13 -4.90
N LEU A 25 -9.23 -0.02 -3.68
CA LEU A 25 -8.64 -1.15 -2.96
C LEU A 25 -9.77 -2.06 -2.43
N LEU A 26 -9.83 -3.30 -2.92
CA LEU A 26 -10.86 -4.27 -2.56
C LEU A 26 -10.46 -5.11 -1.34
N SER A 27 -9.21 -5.53 -1.29
CA SER A 27 -8.73 -6.45 -0.26
C SER A 27 -7.24 -6.34 -0.10
N CYS A 28 -6.76 -6.68 1.10
CA CYS A 28 -5.34 -6.81 1.39
C CYS A 28 -5.09 -8.14 2.07
N ARG A 29 -3.99 -8.78 1.70
CA ARG A 29 -3.51 -9.99 2.35
C ARG A 29 -2.08 -9.77 2.78
N TYR A 30 -1.83 -9.85 4.07
CA TYR A 30 -0.47 -9.88 4.59
C TYR A 30 0.07 -11.32 4.52
N THR A 31 1.25 -11.47 3.94
CA THR A 31 1.96 -12.73 3.79
C THR A 31 3.21 -12.68 4.67
N MET A 32 3.15 -13.34 5.83
CA MET A 32 4.27 -13.41 6.78
C MET A 32 5.51 -14.07 6.19
N ASP A 33 5.34 -15.02 5.27
CA ASP A 33 6.47 -15.75 4.63
C ASP A 33 7.40 -14.81 3.84
N THR A 34 6.83 -13.77 3.22
CA THR A 34 7.57 -12.83 2.39
C THR A 34 7.60 -11.42 2.96
N ASN A 35 7.04 -11.21 4.15
CA ASN A 35 6.85 -9.90 4.79
C ASN A 35 6.22 -8.86 3.85
N ARG A 36 5.17 -9.25 3.12
CA ARG A 36 4.54 -8.42 2.07
C ARG A 36 3.04 -8.32 2.23
N VAL A 37 2.49 -7.14 1.94
CA VAL A 37 1.05 -6.92 1.85
C VAL A 37 0.64 -6.90 0.38
N GLU A 38 -0.17 -7.88 -0.02
CA GLU A 38 -0.78 -7.95 -1.34
C GLU A 38 -2.08 -7.17 -1.36
N ALA A 39 -2.04 -5.98 -1.96
CA ALA A 39 -3.15 -5.07 -2.16
C ALA A 39 -3.85 -5.37 -3.50
N ARG A 40 -5.09 -5.86 -3.45
CA ARG A 40 -5.91 -6.14 -4.63
C ARG A 40 -6.89 -5.02 -4.91
N PHE A 41 -6.89 -4.52 -6.14
CA PHE A 41 -7.76 -3.46 -6.61
C PHE A 41 -8.99 -3.97 -7.36
N GLU A 42 -10.00 -3.12 -7.51
CA GLU A 42 -11.24 -3.38 -8.25
C GLU A 42 -10.99 -3.73 -9.71
N ASP A 43 -9.96 -3.13 -10.30
CA ASP A 43 -9.53 -3.35 -11.68
C ASP A 43 -8.84 -4.72 -11.89
N GLY A 44 -8.68 -5.51 -10.83
CA GLY A 44 -7.98 -6.81 -10.87
C GLY A 44 -6.45 -6.69 -10.79
N THR A 45 -5.91 -5.47 -10.71
CA THR A 45 -4.51 -5.23 -10.39
C THR A 45 -4.21 -5.69 -8.95
N THR A 46 -3.11 -6.41 -8.76
CA THR A 46 -2.57 -6.73 -7.44
C THR A 46 -1.20 -6.07 -7.30
N LEU A 47 -0.97 -5.40 -6.18
CA LEU A 47 0.32 -4.81 -5.84
C LEU A 47 0.86 -5.44 -4.57
N ALA A 48 2.12 -5.86 -4.58
CA ALA A 48 2.80 -6.33 -3.38
C ALA A 48 3.59 -5.15 -2.77
N ILE A 49 3.19 -4.75 -1.58
CA ILE A 49 3.89 -3.75 -0.77
C ILE A 49 4.90 -4.49 0.09
N ASP A 50 6.16 -4.10 -0.04
CA ASP A 50 7.25 -4.65 0.75
C ASP A 50 7.32 -3.95 2.10
N CYS A 51 6.98 -4.66 3.19
CA CYS A 51 6.91 -4.04 4.51
C CYS A 51 8.29 -3.58 4.96
N ILE A 52 9.35 -4.31 4.58
CA ILE A 52 10.74 -3.97 4.92
C ILE A 52 11.11 -2.62 4.31
N ALA A 53 10.74 -2.39 3.05
CA ALA A 53 10.99 -1.10 2.39
C ALA A 53 10.24 0.05 3.09
N VAL A 54 8.99 -0.17 3.50
CA VAL A 54 8.20 0.84 4.22
C VAL A 54 8.78 1.12 5.60
N GLU A 55 9.23 0.09 6.32
CA GLU A 55 9.88 0.24 7.63
C GLU A 55 11.24 0.95 7.52
N ASP A 56 11.97 0.80 6.41
CA ASP A 56 13.22 1.50 6.14
C ASP A 56 12.96 2.98 5.82
N ASP A 57 11.97 3.28 4.98
CA ASP A 57 11.61 4.65 4.59
C ASP A 57 10.97 5.44 5.76
N TYR A 58 10.02 4.83 6.47
CA TYR A 58 9.16 5.53 7.43
C TYR A 58 9.43 5.15 8.90
N GLY A 59 9.99 3.97 9.17
CA GLY A 59 10.26 3.44 10.50
C GLY A 59 11.57 3.94 11.11
N ASN A 60 11.77 5.27 11.11
CA ASN A 60 13.00 5.93 11.58
C ASN A 60 13.19 5.82 13.11
N THR A 61 12.10 5.65 13.85
CA THR A 61 12.11 5.48 15.31
C THR A 61 11.48 4.16 15.71
N PRO A 62 11.86 3.58 16.87
CA PRO A 62 11.27 2.32 17.35
C PRO A 62 9.75 2.43 17.54
N ALA A 63 9.25 3.60 17.94
CA ALA A 63 7.82 3.86 18.07
C ALA A 63 7.09 3.77 16.71
N GLN A 64 7.66 4.33 15.65
CA GLN A 64 7.08 4.24 14.30
C GLN A 64 7.08 2.81 13.77
N ARG A 65 8.15 2.05 14.01
CA ARG A 65 8.19 0.63 13.64
C ARG A 65 7.12 -0.18 14.36
N ALA A 66 6.90 0.08 15.65
CA ALA A 66 5.84 -0.60 16.41
C ALA A 66 4.43 -0.27 15.89
N GLU A 67 4.16 0.97 15.48
CA GLU A 67 2.88 1.31 14.82
C GLU A 67 2.73 0.59 13.47
N LEU A 68 3.79 0.51 12.66
CA LEU A 68 3.75 -0.19 11.38
C LEU A 68 3.47 -1.68 11.57
N ASP A 69 4.14 -2.33 12.52
CA ASP A 69 3.91 -3.73 12.87
C ASP A 69 2.47 -3.97 13.36
N TRP A 70 1.96 -3.09 14.23
CA TRP A 70 0.58 -3.15 14.70
C TRP A 70 -0.41 -3.03 13.54
N LEU A 71 -0.20 -2.10 12.61
CA LEU A 71 -1.04 -1.94 11.42
C LEU A 71 -1.02 -3.18 10.53
N LEU A 72 0.13 -3.83 10.34
CA LEU A 72 0.24 -5.05 9.54
C LEU A 72 -0.57 -6.21 10.12
N TYR A 73 -0.51 -6.39 11.45
CA TYR A 73 -1.22 -7.47 12.14
C TYR A 73 -2.71 -7.20 12.32
N HIS A 74 -3.09 -5.97 12.69
CA HIS A 74 -4.48 -5.65 13.03
C HIS A 74 -5.29 -5.13 11.84
N LYS A 75 -4.67 -4.36 10.95
CA LYS A 75 -5.36 -3.61 9.90
C LYS A 75 -4.54 -3.49 8.59
N PRO A 76 -4.24 -4.62 7.92
CA PRO A 76 -3.40 -4.61 6.71
C PRO A 76 -4.02 -3.82 5.54
N LEU A 77 -5.34 -3.66 5.51
CA LEU A 77 -6.02 -2.83 4.52
C LEU A 77 -5.71 -1.34 4.72
N GLU A 78 -5.82 -0.86 5.96
CA GLU A 78 -5.57 0.53 6.33
C GLU A 78 -4.09 0.88 6.11
N TYR A 79 -3.18 -0.04 6.45
CA TYR A 79 -1.75 0.04 6.12
C TYR A 79 -1.52 0.26 4.63
N ALA A 80 -2.07 -0.62 3.79
CA ALA A 80 -1.87 -0.54 2.35
C ALA A 80 -2.44 0.76 1.77
N GLN A 81 -3.60 1.22 2.26
CA GLN A 81 -4.17 2.49 1.82
C GLN A 81 -3.26 3.66 2.14
N MET A 82 -2.70 3.71 3.35
CA MET A 82 -1.83 4.81 3.76
C MET A 82 -0.48 4.78 3.03
N VAL A 83 0.13 3.61 2.85
CA VAL A 83 1.40 3.48 2.11
C VAL A 83 1.21 3.88 0.64
N LEU A 84 0.13 3.43 0.00
CA LEU A 84 -0.14 3.76 -1.41
C LEU A 84 -0.64 5.19 -1.61
N GLY A 85 -1.29 5.76 -0.60
CA GLY A 85 -1.71 7.14 -0.55
C GLY A 85 -0.60 8.14 -0.24
N GLY A 86 0.52 7.66 0.32
CA GLY A 86 1.57 8.50 0.88
C GLY A 86 1.16 9.21 2.18
N GLU A 87 0.10 8.75 2.84
CA GLU A 87 -0.40 9.31 4.11
C GLU A 87 0.25 8.67 5.33
N ILE A 88 1.02 7.60 5.14
CA ILE A 88 1.72 6.87 6.21
C ILE A 88 2.65 7.78 7.02
N GLU A 89 3.34 8.73 6.36
CA GLU A 89 4.23 9.68 7.03
C GLU A 89 3.45 10.59 8.01
N HIS A 90 2.29 11.07 7.58
CA HIS A 90 1.44 11.93 8.40
C HIS A 90 0.82 11.14 9.57
N TYR A 91 0.41 9.89 9.34
CA TYR A 91 -0.07 9.00 10.40
C TYR A 91 1.00 8.78 11.48
N LEU A 92 2.22 8.47 11.06
CA LEU A 92 3.33 8.24 11.99
C LEU A 92 3.78 9.52 12.71
N SER A 93 3.60 10.69 12.10
CA SER A 93 3.91 11.99 12.73
C SER A 93 2.88 12.43 13.78
N LEU A 94 1.65 11.90 13.75
CA LEU A 94 0.60 12.22 14.73
C LEU A 94 0.89 11.62 16.13
N GLY A 95 1.89 10.75 16.22
CA GLY A 95 2.35 10.15 17.46
C GLY A 95 1.91 8.70 17.60
N CYS A 96 2.79 7.92 18.23
CA CYS A 96 2.61 6.52 18.53
C CYS A 96 1.77 6.37 19.80
N ASP A 97 0.48 6.07 19.65
CA ASP A 97 -0.39 5.75 20.78
C ASP A 97 -0.38 4.24 21.09
N HIS A 98 -0.08 3.40 20.08
CA HIS A 98 -0.27 1.94 20.13
C HIS A 98 1.04 1.15 20.29
N GLY A 99 2.19 1.73 19.98
CA GLY A 99 3.51 1.08 20.04
C GLY A 99 4.12 1.01 21.43
N ARG A 100 3.34 1.23 22.49
CA ARG A 100 3.75 0.83 23.85
C ARG A 100 3.57 -0.68 23.99
N MET A 101 4.46 -1.43 23.34
CA MET A 101 4.66 -2.83 23.70
C MET A 101 5.15 -2.82 25.15
N GLU A 102 4.28 -3.25 26.05
CA GLU A 102 4.62 -3.48 27.44
C GLU A 102 5.75 -4.51 27.48
N ASP A 103 6.77 -4.21 28.31
CA ASP A 103 7.99 -5.00 28.57
C ASP A 103 7.73 -6.51 28.75
#